data_AF-A0A0V0R460-F1
#
_entry.id   AF-A0A0V0R460-F1
#
_cell.length_a   1.000
_cell.length_b   1.000
_cell.length_c   1.000
_cell.angle_alpha   90.00
_cell.angle_beta   90.00
_cell.angle_gamma   90.00
#
_symmetry.space_group_name_H-M   'P 1'
#
loop_
_entity.id
_entity.type
_entity.pdbx_description
1 polymer ?
#
loop_
_entity_poly.entity_id
_entity_poly.type
_entity_poly.pdbx_seq_one_letter_code
_entity_poly.pdbx_strand_id
1 'polypeptide(L)'
;MNKKLFIILIIFSLFIGQSKQDIPVHCLQKQVLGIWDIDVTDSEEYSIQNFVRCGHQSPSVAGDSDDYEFIKLFTYQLELKRDNSAVLYIDGEIYQGTFTMVFDEGFDARFEDFDIFIENKYQNIARNKYQSICSQTMIGWINYKQEEKIGCIKGQLKGADHKPTESLNIDQIVTPSDFNLLEKYQDEQLSQLEQQNNKPLLVQQKKQGGNLKNNRMHNFLQIEQKEQKQNEQQANNKKIHEQNVRKLNAMQTTWKAGISPEFENLSLVEIRKRVGIDQYNKGSFAEQKKELKGLNLIETSRYANLVYTLPTEFSWEEYLDETPQQGTCGSCYAIATTSMITSRIKIKFQDKDFKASTDFALECNSYSQGCNGGFGYLVSKFFNEYGIIDEKDYQTNEGSCGKIEGKVKYKVASYDYIGGFYGNSTEYLIMKEIMENGPVVLSLKVSGDLNYYKEGVYQSFGDFNIFQPKKKENSDNEDEIWKPLNHSVLCYGWGEENGNKYWLIQNSWGAEWGDNGNFKILRGQNECNIENMADFAEVVLI
;
A
#
# COMPACT_ATOMS: atom_id res chain seq x y z
N MET A 1 -11.26 -31.55 -36.62
CA MET A 1 -11.61 -30.17 -36.21
C MET A 1 -11.75 -30.15 -34.70
N ASN A 2 -10.67 -30.29 -33.94
CA ASN A 2 -9.64 -29.33 -33.51
C ASN A 2 -9.86 -28.91 -32.05
N LYS A 3 -9.47 -29.83 -31.17
CA LYS A 3 -9.31 -29.75 -29.70
C LYS A 3 -8.11 -28.87 -29.31
N LYS A 4 -8.13 -27.58 -29.64
CA LYS A 4 -7.03 -26.64 -29.31
C LYS A 4 -7.46 -25.42 -28.47
N LEU A 5 -8.67 -25.38 -27.93
CA LEU A 5 -9.18 -24.19 -27.23
C LEU A 5 -9.38 -24.32 -25.71
N PHE A 6 -8.83 -25.35 -25.05
CA PHE A 6 -9.09 -25.59 -23.61
C PHE A 6 -7.84 -25.87 -22.76
N ILE A 7 -6.65 -25.50 -23.25
CA ILE A 7 -5.38 -25.68 -22.52
C ILE A 7 -4.55 -24.39 -22.64
N ILE A 8 -5.02 -23.28 -22.08
CA ILE A 8 -4.20 -22.08 -21.78
C ILE A 8 -4.73 -21.41 -20.49
N LEU A 9 -4.95 -22.16 -19.41
CA LEU A 9 -5.31 -21.56 -18.10
C LEU A 9 -4.68 -22.27 -16.89
N ILE A 10 -3.73 -23.17 -17.11
CA ILE A 10 -3.04 -23.90 -16.03
C ILE A 10 -1.55 -23.99 -16.37
N ILE A 11 -0.83 -22.88 -16.25
CA ILE A 11 0.59 -22.75 -15.87
C ILE A 11 0.75 -21.26 -15.50
N PHE A 12 0.31 -20.89 -14.30
CA PHE A 12 0.71 -19.66 -13.60
C PHE A 12 0.48 -19.90 -12.11
N SER A 13 1.20 -20.88 -11.56
CA SER A 13 1.09 -21.21 -10.14
C SER A 13 2.33 -21.97 -9.68
N LEU A 14 3.53 -21.43 -9.91
CA LEU A 14 4.75 -22.05 -9.39
C LEU A 14 5.91 -21.04 -9.25
N PHE A 15 5.64 -19.84 -8.75
CA PHE A 15 6.61 -19.00 -8.01
C PHE A 15 5.83 -18.08 -7.07
N ILE A 16 5.31 -18.65 -5.98
CA ILE A 16 4.77 -17.84 -4.87
C ILE A 16 5.97 -17.48 -4.00
N GLY A 17 6.66 -16.40 -4.35
CA GLY A 17 7.48 -15.69 -3.37
C GLY A 17 6.58 -15.16 -2.25
N GLN A 18 7.05 -15.20 -1.01
CA GLN A 18 6.39 -14.46 0.07
C GLN A 18 6.50 -12.97 -0.28
N SER A 19 5.40 -12.34 -0.69
CA SER A 19 5.32 -10.92 -1.00
C SER A 19 5.27 -10.13 0.30
N LYS A 20 6.42 -9.64 0.77
CA LYS A 20 6.44 -8.63 1.83
C LYS A 20 6.01 -7.32 1.18
N GLN A 21 4.94 -6.71 1.68
CA GLN A 21 4.58 -5.35 1.30
C GLN A 21 5.44 -4.35 2.09
N ASP A 22 5.89 -3.32 1.40
CA ASP A 22 6.75 -2.22 1.81
C ASP A 22 8.15 -2.64 2.28
N ILE A 23 9.09 -1.68 2.35
CA ILE A 23 10.43 -1.97 2.86
C ILE A 23 10.34 -2.20 4.38
N PRO A 24 11.17 -3.10 4.95
CA PRO A 24 11.00 -3.54 6.34
C PRO A 24 11.66 -2.56 7.33
N VAL A 25 11.16 -1.33 7.33
CA VAL A 25 11.63 -0.22 8.16
C VAL A 25 10.45 0.41 8.89
N HIS A 26 10.70 0.94 10.08
CA HIS A 26 9.71 1.69 10.85
C HIS A 26 10.43 2.76 11.66
N CYS A 27 10.46 3.97 11.13
CA CYS A 27 11.10 5.12 11.75
C CYS A 27 10.10 6.26 11.93
N LEU A 28 9.91 6.65 13.19
CA LEU A 28 9.01 7.74 13.58
C LEU A 28 9.69 9.10 13.41
N GLN A 29 8.89 10.15 13.21
CA GLN A 29 9.40 11.51 12.97
C GLN A 29 10.40 11.94 14.05
N LYS A 30 10.09 11.72 15.32
CA LYS A 30 10.95 12.06 16.46
C LYS A 30 12.35 11.43 16.41
N GLN A 31 12.50 10.32 15.69
CA GLN A 31 13.77 9.57 15.57
C GLN A 31 14.66 10.12 14.46
N VAL A 32 14.12 10.90 13.51
CA VAL A 32 14.88 11.47 12.39
C VAL A 32 15.18 12.96 12.58
N LEU A 33 14.63 13.60 13.61
CA LEU A 33 14.92 15.01 13.92
C LEU A 33 16.38 15.22 14.33
N GLY A 34 16.96 16.34 13.90
CA GLY A 34 18.33 16.74 14.24
C GLY A 34 19.16 17.04 13.00
N ILE A 35 20.48 17.12 13.20
CA ILE A 35 21.43 17.47 12.15
C ILE A 35 21.99 16.20 11.53
N TRP A 36 21.85 16.06 10.23
CA TRP A 36 22.39 14.97 9.42
C TRP A 36 23.64 15.44 8.67
N ASP A 37 24.70 14.63 8.67
CA ASP A 37 25.74 14.70 7.65
C ASP A 37 25.24 13.92 6.42
N ILE A 38 25.12 14.60 5.28
CA ILE A 38 24.66 14.04 4.01
C ILE A 38 25.85 13.98 3.06
N ASP A 39 26.41 12.80 2.87
CA ASP A 39 27.43 12.56 1.85
C ASP A 39 26.77 12.54 0.47
N VAL A 40 27.42 13.15 -0.53
CA VAL A 40 26.86 13.35 -1.88
C VAL A 40 27.86 12.91 -2.95
N THR A 41 27.36 12.26 -4.00
CA THR A 41 28.13 11.86 -5.20
C THR A 41 28.14 12.95 -6.27
N ASP A 42 28.74 12.66 -7.42
CA ASP A 42 28.46 13.45 -8.64
C ASP A 42 26.99 13.32 -9.04
N SER A 43 26.53 14.21 -9.92
CA SER A 43 25.16 14.26 -10.41
C SER A 43 25.06 13.86 -11.88
N GLU A 44 23.94 13.26 -12.25
CA GLU A 44 23.66 12.77 -13.60
C GLU A 44 22.39 13.46 -14.15
N GLU A 45 22.40 13.81 -15.44
CA GLU A 45 21.21 14.32 -16.12
C GLU A 45 20.14 13.23 -16.17
N TYR A 46 18.93 13.56 -15.71
CA TYR A 46 17.79 12.63 -15.80
C TYR A 46 16.86 13.01 -16.95
N SER A 47 16.23 12.00 -17.53
CA SER A 47 15.18 12.18 -18.53
C SER A 47 14.27 10.96 -18.56
N ILE A 48 13.17 11.03 -19.30
CA ILE A 48 12.30 9.87 -19.50
C ILE A 48 13.02 8.69 -20.18
N GLN A 49 14.18 8.90 -20.81
CA GLN A 49 15.05 7.82 -21.33
C GLN A 49 16.22 7.46 -20.41
N ASN A 50 16.51 8.26 -19.37
CA ASN A 50 17.62 8.03 -18.44
C ASN A 50 17.16 8.22 -16.98
N PHE A 51 16.87 7.09 -16.31
CA PHE A 51 16.48 7.08 -14.91
C PHE A 51 17.71 7.01 -14.00
N VAL A 52 17.87 7.98 -13.10
CA VAL A 52 18.98 7.99 -12.14
C VAL A 52 18.56 7.21 -10.89
N ARG A 53 19.05 5.98 -10.77
CA ARG A 53 18.55 5.00 -9.78
C ARG A 53 19.38 4.89 -8.51
N CYS A 54 20.58 5.45 -8.48
CA CYS A 54 21.46 5.40 -7.30
C CYS A 54 21.67 4.00 -6.71
N GLY A 55 21.75 2.97 -7.57
CA GLY A 55 21.92 1.58 -7.18
C GLY A 55 20.63 0.81 -6.91
N HIS A 56 19.47 1.48 -6.84
CA HIS A 56 18.17 0.83 -6.69
C HIS A 56 17.73 0.14 -7.97
N GLN A 57 16.95 -0.93 -7.83
CA GLN A 57 16.26 -1.57 -8.94
C GLN A 57 15.00 -0.76 -9.34
N SER A 58 14.38 -1.14 -10.47
CA SER A 58 13.08 -0.59 -10.87
C SER A 58 12.13 -1.76 -11.20
N PRO A 59 11.11 -2.00 -10.37
CA PRO A 59 10.87 -1.39 -9.05
C PRO A 59 11.98 -1.69 -8.03
N SER A 60 12.07 -0.91 -6.95
CA SER A 60 13.03 -1.15 -5.86
C SER A 60 12.73 -2.46 -5.14
N VAL A 61 13.77 -3.12 -4.65
CA VAL A 61 13.65 -4.33 -3.82
C VAL A 61 14.53 -4.23 -2.59
N ALA A 62 14.13 -4.90 -1.51
CA ALA A 62 14.82 -4.75 -0.24
C ALA A 62 16.32 -5.10 -0.34
N GLY A 63 17.19 -4.10 -0.10
CA GLY A 63 18.66 -4.24 -0.08
C GLY A 63 19.32 -4.13 -1.45
N ASP A 64 18.63 -3.65 -2.48
CA ASP A 64 19.19 -3.46 -3.82
C ASP A 64 20.35 -2.44 -3.91
N SER A 65 20.31 -1.39 -3.08
CA SER A 65 21.34 -0.35 -3.04
C SER A 65 22.57 -0.71 -2.19
N ASP A 66 22.63 -1.89 -1.57
CA ASP A 66 23.72 -2.27 -0.66
C ASP A 66 25.10 -2.40 -1.37
N ASP A 67 25.10 -2.80 -2.64
CA ASP A 67 26.32 -2.99 -3.46
C ASP A 67 26.69 -1.76 -4.31
N TYR A 68 26.00 -0.63 -4.15
CA TYR A 68 26.27 0.58 -4.92
C TYR A 68 27.66 1.16 -4.59
N GLU A 69 28.49 1.39 -5.62
CA GLU A 69 29.81 2.02 -5.47
C GLU A 69 29.65 3.52 -5.21
N PHE A 70 29.45 3.88 -3.95
CA PHE A 70 29.24 5.27 -3.52
C PHE A 70 30.56 6.05 -3.46
N ILE A 71 30.85 6.83 -4.50
CA ILE A 71 32.01 7.73 -4.55
C ILE A 71 31.63 9.09 -3.97
N LYS A 72 31.92 9.28 -2.68
CA LYS A 72 31.70 10.54 -1.97
C LYS A 72 32.55 11.67 -2.57
N LEU A 73 31.91 12.78 -2.92
CA LEU A 73 32.57 14.03 -3.30
C LEU A 73 32.57 15.05 -2.16
N PHE A 74 31.39 15.30 -1.58
CA PHE A 74 31.18 16.34 -0.57
C PHE A 74 30.29 15.83 0.57
N THR A 75 30.22 16.60 1.66
CA THR A 75 29.26 16.39 2.76
C THR A 75 28.52 17.68 3.01
N TYR A 76 27.19 17.64 2.92
CA TYR A 76 26.30 18.73 3.33
C TYR A 76 25.77 18.48 4.74
N GLN A 77 25.28 19.53 5.40
CA GLN A 77 24.53 19.37 6.65
C GLN A 77 23.06 19.68 6.42
N LEU A 78 22.20 18.77 6.85
CA LEU A 78 20.74 18.92 6.78
C LEU A 78 20.18 18.89 8.21
N GLU A 79 19.56 19.97 8.65
CA GLU A 79 18.89 20.05 9.95
C GLU A 79 17.38 19.88 9.77
N LEU A 80 16.79 18.87 10.41
CA LEU A 80 15.35 18.61 10.43
C LEU A 80 14.77 19.00 11.80
N LYS A 81 13.75 19.86 11.81
CA LYS A 81 13.20 20.45 13.03
C LYS A 81 11.78 19.96 13.35
N ARG A 82 11.37 20.11 14.61
CA ARG A 82 10.08 19.61 15.07
C ARG A 82 8.86 20.30 14.42
N ASP A 83 9.04 21.50 13.89
CA ASP A 83 8.01 22.28 13.21
C ASP A 83 7.94 22.00 11.69
N ASN A 84 8.50 20.87 11.24
CA ASN A 84 8.58 20.48 9.83
C ASN A 84 9.42 21.42 8.94
N SER A 85 10.17 22.37 9.53
CA SER A 85 11.18 23.13 8.80
C SER A 85 12.47 22.33 8.61
N ALA A 86 13.14 22.58 7.49
CA ALA A 86 14.43 22.00 7.15
C ALA A 86 15.44 23.11 6.82
N VAL A 87 16.70 22.92 7.23
CA VAL A 87 17.79 23.85 6.88
C VAL A 87 18.93 23.07 6.28
N LEU A 88 19.33 23.43 5.07
CA LEU A 88 20.44 22.81 4.35
C LEU A 88 21.62 23.77 4.29
N TYR A 89 22.80 23.29 4.66
CA TYR A 89 24.05 24.04 4.67
C TYR A 89 25.00 23.46 3.62
N ILE A 90 25.32 24.27 2.61
CA ILE A 90 26.23 23.90 1.49
C ILE A 90 27.27 24.99 1.36
N ASP A 91 28.55 24.65 1.53
CA ASP A 91 29.70 25.55 1.30
C ASP A 91 29.60 26.94 1.97
N GLY A 92 28.90 27.02 3.11
CA GLY A 92 28.71 28.26 3.88
C GLY A 92 27.40 29.01 3.57
N GLU A 93 26.67 28.60 2.52
CA GLU A 93 25.34 29.09 2.21
C GLU A 93 24.26 28.32 2.99
N ILE A 94 23.14 28.99 3.26
CA ILE A 94 22.02 28.47 4.06
C ILE A 94 20.75 28.48 3.22
N TYR A 95 20.16 27.31 3.04
CA TYR A 95 18.90 27.12 2.33
C TYR A 95 17.81 26.77 3.34
N GLN A 96 16.71 27.51 3.29
CA GLN A 96 15.53 27.25 4.12
C GLN A 96 14.53 26.44 3.32
N GLY A 97 13.95 25.44 3.96
CA GLY A 97 12.99 24.55 3.33
C GLY A 97 12.05 23.92 4.35
N THR A 98 11.38 22.88 3.90
CA THR A 98 10.46 22.07 4.72
C THR A 98 10.81 20.61 4.57
N PHE A 99 10.39 19.77 5.50
CA PHE A 99 10.42 18.33 5.30
C PHE A 99 9.13 17.68 5.79
N THR A 100 8.84 16.53 5.17
CA THR A 100 7.79 15.62 5.61
C THR A 100 8.37 14.23 5.77
N MET A 101 7.81 13.47 6.71
CA MET A 101 7.97 12.02 6.67
C MET A 101 7.24 11.47 5.45
N VAL A 102 7.79 10.44 4.83
CA VAL A 102 7.07 9.55 3.93
C VAL A 102 6.70 8.33 4.76
N PHE A 103 5.51 8.40 5.36
CA PHE A 103 5.00 7.44 6.33
C PHE A 103 6.00 7.13 7.47
N ASP A 104 6.57 5.94 7.51
CA ASP A 104 7.65 5.52 8.42
C ASP A 104 8.90 5.00 7.68
N GLU A 105 8.91 5.14 6.35
CA GLU A 105 9.96 4.61 5.48
C GLU A 105 11.11 5.59 5.30
N GLY A 106 10.79 6.87 5.16
CA GLY A 106 11.76 7.87 4.77
C GLY A 106 11.31 9.28 5.10
N PHE A 107 12.05 10.25 4.58
CA PHE A 107 11.67 11.65 4.62
C PHE A 107 12.08 12.34 3.33
N ASP A 108 11.30 13.37 2.96
CA ASP A 108 11.56 14.24 1.83
C ASP A 108 11.73 15.67 2.34
N ALA A 109 12.90 16.27 2.07
CA ALA A 109 13.23 17.64 2.42
C ALA A 109 13.30 18.48 1.15
N ARG A 110 12.43 19.49 1.06
CA ARG A 110 12.22 20.32 -0.13
C ARG A 110 12.69 21.74 0.11
N PHE A 111 13.46 22.24 -0.84
CA PHE A 111 14.01 23.58 -0.91
C PHE A 111 13.64 24.20 -2.26
N GLU A 112 13.93 25.49 -2.45
CA GLU A 112 13.66 26.20 -3.71
C GLU A 112 14.34 25.49 -4.90
N ASP A 113 15.63 25.14 -4.75
CA ASP A 113 16.45 24.59 -5.84
C ASP A 113 16.78 23.11 -5.70
N PHE A 114 16.50 22.52 -4.53
CA PHE A 114 16.88 21.14 -4.19
C PHE A 114 15.69 20.38 -3.62
N ASP A 115 15.59 19.09 -3.97
CA ASP A 115 14.80 18.12 -3.19
C ASP A 115 15.70 16.97 -2.74
N ILE A 116 15.56 16.56 -1.48
CA ILE A 116 16.34 15.49 -0.86
C ILE A 116 15.36 14.42 -0.39
N PHE A 117 15.35 13.28 -1.08
CA PHE A 117 14.57 12.11 -0.67
C PHE A 117 15.49 11.02 -0.11
N ILE A 118 15.14 10.55 1.08
CA ILE A 118 15.94 9.61 1.86
C ILE A 118 15.04 8.51 2.40
N GLU A 119 15.43 7.27 2.17
CA GLU A 119 14.90 6.10 2.86
C GLU A 119 15.74 5.79 4.12
N ASN A 120 15.05 5.48 5.22
CA ASN A 120 15.70 5.09 6.46
C ASN A 120 16.37 3.73 6.32
N LYS A 121 17.54 3.58 6.93
CA LYS A 121 18.28 2.32 6.86
C LYS A 121 17.59 1.22 7.65
N TYR A 122 17.67 0.01 7.13
CA TYR A 122 17.37 -1.21 7.86
C TYR A 122 18.44 -2.27 7.56
N GLN A 123 18.52 -3.30 8.40
CA GLN A 123 19.48 -4.39 8.21
C GLN A 123 18.83 -5.75 8.50
N ASN A 124 19.17 -6.75 7.70
CA ASN A 124 18.74 -8.12 7.95
C ASN A 124 19.60 -8.74 9.07
N ILE A 125 18.97 -9.10 10.19
CA ILE A 125 19.65 -9.67 11.36
C ILE A 125 19.37 -11.16 11.55
N ALA A 126 18.33 -11.71 10.92
CA ALA A 126 18.04 -13.15 10.87
C ALA A 126 17.08 -13.47 9.72
N ARG A 127 16.83 -14.76 9.45
CA ARG A 127 15.86 -15.19 8.43
C ARG A 127 14.51 -14.51 8.66
N ASN A 128 14.11 -13.62 7.75
CA ASN A 128 12.95 -12.77 7.91
C ASN A 128 12.96 -12.03 9.25
N LYS A 129 14.06 -11.37 9.62
CA LYS A 129 14.12 -10.42 10.73
C LYS A 129 14.97 -9.21 10.32
N TYR A 130 14.38 -8.01 10.31
CA TYR A 130 15.03 -6.76 9.96
C TYR A 130 14.99 -5.80 11.13
N GLN A 131 16.03 -4.99 11.26
CA GLN A 131 16.13 -3.95 12.27
C GLN A 131 16.29 -2.60 11.59
N SER A 132 15.44 -1.64 11.94
CA SER A 132 15.54 -0.25 11.52
C SER A 132 16.67 0.47 12.25
N ILE A 133 17.40 1.31 11.52
CA ILE A 133 18.48 2.16 12.00
C ILE A 133 18.13 3.60 11.59
N CYS A 134 17.21 4.23 12.32
CA CYS A 134 16.63 5.54 11.97
C CYS A 134 17.62 6.71 12.05
N SER A 135 18.85 6.48 12.53
CA SER A 135 19.95 7.45 12.51
C SER A 135 20.82 7.34 11.25
N GLN A 136 20.50 6.43 10.33
CA GLN A 136 21.22 6.15 9.10
C GLN A 136 20.23 6.00 7.96
N THR A 137 20.74 6.11 6.73
CA THR A 137 19.92 6.00 5.53
C THR A 137 20.38 4.85 4.63
N MET A 138 19.47 4.38 3.79
CA MET A 138 19.84 3.74 2.53
C MET A 138 20.45 4.79 1.57
N ILE A 139 20.87 4.40 0.37
CA ILE A 139 21.24 5.41 -0.63
C ILE A 139 19.98 6.16 -1.05
N GLY A 140 19.98 7.47 -0.93
CA GLY A 140 18.88 8.36 -1.33
C GLY A 140 19.23 9.16 -2.58
N TRP A 141 18.42 10.18 -2.85
CA TRP A 141 18.54 11.05 -4.01
C TRP A 141 18.53 12.53 -3.60
N ILE A 142 19.37 13.32 -4.26
CA ILE A 142 19.28 14.78 -4.27
C ILE A 142 19.00 15.25 -5.69
N ASN A 143 17.89 15.96 -5.89
CA ASN A 143 17.49 16.53 -7.17
C ASN A 143 17.88 18.01 -7.23
N TYR A 144 18.68 18.38 -8.22
CA TYR A 144 19.06 19.75 -8.54
C TYR A 144 18.08 20.29 -9.60
N LYS A 145 17.00 20.92 -9.15
CA LYS A 145 15.82 21.23 -9.98
C LYS A 145 16.14 22.06 -11.21
N GLN A 146 17.00 23.06 -11.07
CA GLN A 146 17.36 23.97 -12.15
C GLN A 146 18.27 23.33 -13.21
N GLU A 147 19.01 22.29 -12.82
CA GLU A 147 19.98 21.62 -13.69
C GLU A 147 19.41 20.35 -14.35
N GLU A 148 18.22 19.89 -13.94
CA GLU A 148 17.65 18.60 -14.35
C GLU A 148 18.64 17.45 -14.10
N LYS A 149 19.33 17.51 -12.95
CA LYS A 149 20.27 16.48 -12.51
C LYS A 149 19.88 15.88 -11.16
N ILE A 150 20.23 14.61 -10.99
CA ILE A 150 20.06 13.88 -9.74
C ILE A 150 21.42 13.35 -9.30
N GLY A 151 21.78 13.61 -8.05
CA GLY A 151 22.90 12.97 -7.36
C GLY A 151 22.43 11.93 -6.36
N CYS A 152 23.33 11.06 -5.94
CA CYS A 152 23.08 10.03 -4.95
C CYS A 152 23.61 10.48 -3.59
N ILE A 153 22.89 10.15 -2.52
CA ILE A 153 23.23 10.62 -1.17
C ILE A 153 23.20 9.52 -0.13
N LYS A 154 23.93 9.73 0.96
CA LYS A 154 23.89 8.87 2.15
C LYS A 154 23.97 9.71 3.41
N GLY A 155 23.01 9.53 4.32
CA GLY A 155 22.86 10.31 5.53
C GLY A 155 23.27 9.58 6.80
N GLN A 156 23.81 10.34 7.75
CA GLN A 156 24.05 9.93 9.12
C GLN A 156 23.64 11.04 10.09
N LEU A 157 22.76 10.73 11.06
CA LEU A 157 22.36 11.66 12.11
C LEU A 157 23.51 11.91 13.08
N LYS A 158 23.82 13.17 13.37
CA LYS A 158 24.87 13.60 14.31
C LYS A 158 24.49 13.34 15.75
N GLY A 159 25.45 12.88 16.53
CA GLY A 159 25.30 12.72 17.98
C GLY A 159 24.35 11.58 18.40
N ALA A 160 23.83 10.81 17.45
CA ALA A 160 23.13 9.57 17.76
C ALA A 160 24.16 8.52 18.23
N ASP A 161 24.15 8.20 19.52
CA ASP A 161 24.81 6.99 20.03
C ASP A 161 24.35 5.84 19.14
N HIS A 162 25.29 5.15 18.49
CA HIS A 162 25.06 4.07 17.51
C HIS A 162 24.36 2.83 18.08
N LYS A 163 23.66 2.95 19.21
CA LYS A 163 22.78 1.92 19.72
C LYS A 163 21.66 1.78 18.70
N PRO A 164 21.57 0.62 18.04
CA PRO A 164 20.42 0.32 17.22
C PRO A 164 19.18 0.56 18.08
N THR A 165 18.24 1.35 17.57
CA THR A 165 16.88 1.35 18.11
C THR A 165 16.42 -0.10 18.21
N GLU A 166 15.76 -0.44 19.33
CA GLU A 166 15.44 -1.82 19.72
C GLU A 166 15.12 -2.66 18.50
N SER A 167 15.81 -3.80 18.38
CA SER A 167 15.64 -4.75 17.29
C SER A 167 14.16 -4.94 17.07
N LEU A 168 13.64 -4.43 15.96
CA LEU A 168 12.37 -4.90 15.47
C LEU A 168 12.57 -6.39 15.23
N ASN A 169 11.98 -7.17 16.11
CA ASN A 169 11.62 -8.50 15.71
C ASN A 169 10.71 -8.27 14.50
N ILE A 170 10.90 -8.98 13.38
CA ILE A 170 9.76 -9.09 12.45
C ILE A 170 8.60 -9.79 13.18
N ASP A 171 8.81 -10.33 14.38
CA ASP A 171 7.75 -10.65 15.33
C ASP A 171 7.11 -9.43 16.07
N GLN A 172 7.51 -8.20 15.75
CA GLN A 172 6.93 -6.94 16.25
C GLN A 172 6.39 -6.03 15.12
N ILE A 173 6.66 -6.36 13.86
CA ILE A 173 5.61 -6.39 12.82
C ILE A 173 5.03 -7.82 12.86
N VAL A 174 4.46 -8.18 14.02
CA VAL A 174 4.02 -9.51 14.46
C VAL A 174 4.00 -10.63 13.39
N THR A 175 5.14 -11.27 13.24
CA THR A 175 5.28 -12.68 12.89
C THR A 175 5.62 -13.54 14.15
N PRO A 176 5.76 -14.88 14.08
CA PRO A 176 5.02 -15.75 14.99
C PRO A 176 5.95 -16.58 15.86
N SER A 177 5.99 -16.30 17.16
CA SER A 177 6.41 -17.29 18.16
C SER A 177 5.23 -17.61 19.05
N ASP A 178 4.46 -18.62 18.65
CA ASP A 178 3.77 -19.60 19.51
C ASP A 178 2.93 -20.56 18.63
N PHE A 179 3.63 -21.37 17.83
CA PHE A 179 3.07 -22.64 17.37
C PHE A 179 3.31 -23.68 18.46
N ASN A 180 2.41 -23.72 19.43
CA ASN A 180 2.13 -24.90 20.22
C ASN A 180 0.78 -24.67 20.90
N LEU A 181 -0.30 -25.02 20.21
CA LEU A 181 -1.62 -25.37 20.78
C LEU A 181 -2.71 -25.66 19.71
N LEU A 182 -2.37 -25.69 18.40
CA LEU A 182 -3.31 -26.07 17.34
C LEU A 182 -3.10 -27.47 16.73
N GLU A 183 -2.05 -28.21 17.10
CA GLU A 183 -1.90 -29.62 16.70
C GLU A 183 -2.84 -30.58 17.44
N LYS A 184 -3.50 -30.15 18.53
CA LYS A 184 -4.32 -31.05 19.34
C LYS A 184 -5.79 -31.16 18.92
N TYR A 185 -6.24 -30.41 17.91
CA TYR A 185 -7.64 -30.41 17.46
C TYR A 185 -7.85 -30.92 16.03
N GLN A 186 -6.79 -31.25 15.30
CA GLN A 186 -6.89 -31.85 13.95
C GLN A 186 -6.50 -33.35 13.90
N ASP A 187 -5.74 -33.86 14.88
CA ASP A 187 -5.36 -35.29 14.91
C ASP A 187 -6.46 -36.21 15.48
N GLU A 188 -7.42 -35.70 16.25
CA GLU A 188 -8.53 -36.51 16.78
C GLU A 188 -9.63 -36.81 15.74
N GLN A 189 -9.69 -36.06 14.63
CA GLN A 189 -10.66 -36.34 13.56
C GLN A 189 -10.05 -37.13 12.38
N LEU A 190 -8.73 -37.11 12.18
CA LEU A 190 -8.09 -37.99 11.20
C LEU A 190 -7.84 -39.42 11.72
N SER A 191 -7.65 -39.61 13.03
CA SER A 191 -7.42 -40.95 13.61
C SER A 191 -8.69 -41.83 13.70
N GLN A 192 -9.89 -41.26 13.51
CA GLN A 192 -11.15 -42.03 13.50
C GLN A 192 -11.55 -42.54 12.10
N LEU A 193 -10.96 -42.00 11.03
CA LEU A 193 -11.21 -42.44 9.66
C LEU A 193 -10.26 -43.56 9.18
N GLU A 194 -9.13 -43.77 9.87
CA GLU A 194 -8.16 -44.82 9.53
C GLU A 194 -8.45 -46.19 10.19
N GLN A 195 -9.40 -46.28 11.13
CA GLN A 195 -9.73 -47.53 11.81
C GLN A 195 -10.75 -48.43 11.11
N GLN A 196 -11.31 -48.03 9.95
CA GLN A 196 -12.35 -48.83 9.26
C GLN A 196 -11.91 -49.62 8.02
N ASN A 197 -10.64 -49.63 7.62
CA ASN A 197 -10.22 -50.38 6.41
C ASN A 197 -8.99 -51.28 6.59
N ASN A 198 -8.92 -52.03 7.70
CA ASN A 198 -7.90 -53.07 7.88
C ASN A 198 -8.39 -54.45 7.40
N LYS A 199 -8.02 -54.81 6.15
CA LYS A 199 -7.87 -56.22 5.74
C LYS A 199 -6.46 -56.41 5.14
N PRO A 200 -5.69 -57.41 5.59
CA PRO A 200 -4.28 -57.53 5.19
C PRO A 200 -4.18 -58.23 3.83
N LEU A 201 -3.41 -57.66 2.91
CA LEU A 201 -3.00 -58.33 1.68
C LEU A 201 -1.53 -58.75 1.80
N LEU A 202 -1.33 -60.06 1.77
CA LEU A 202 -0.05 -60.74 1.74
C LEU A 202 0.81 -60.33 0.55
N VAL A 203 2.11 -60.29 0.81
CA VAL A 203 3.23 -60.28 -0.12
C VAL A 203 3.07 -61.35 -1.20
N GLN A 204 3.08 -60.96 -2.48
CA GLN A 204 3.70 -61.75 -3.55
C GLN A 204 4.35 -60.84 -4.61
N GLN A 205 5.66 -61.02 -4.78
CA GLN A 205 6.40 -60.61 -5.97
C GLN A 205 5.89 -61.39 -7.19
N LYS A 206 5.75 -60.74 -8.36
CA LYS A 206 6.33 -61.22 -9.64
C LYS A 206 5.97 -60.34 -10.86
N LYS A 207 7.04 -60.06 -11.61
CA LYS A 207 7.18 -60.04 -13.09
C LYS A 207 6.69 -58.84 -13.92
N GLN A 208 7.63 -58.44 -14.78
CA GLN A 208 7.57 -57.54 -15.91
C GLN A 208 6.41 -57.85 -16.88
N GLY A 209 5.83 -56.81 -17.47
CA GLY A 209 4.94 -56.87 -18.63
C GLY A 209 4.08 -55.61 -18.74
N GLY A 210 4.13 -54.91 -19.87
CA GLY A 210 3.71 -53.52 -20.02
C GLY A 210 2.21 -53.20 -19.86
N ASN A 211 1.90 -51.92 -19.64
CA ASN A 211 0.70 -51.28 -20.22
C ASN A 211 0.71 -49.75 -20.00
N LEU A 212 0.95 -49.01 -21.09
CA LEU A 212 0.81 -47.54 -21.22
C LEU A 212 -0.64 -47.03 -21.03
N LYS A 213 -1.60 -47.88 -20.63
CA LYS A 213 -2.99 -47.51 -20.34
C LYS A 213 -3.28 -47.18 -18.87
N ASN A 214 -2.47 -47.65 -17.91
CA ASN A 214 -2.70 -47.41 -16.47
C ASN A 214 -2.27 -46.02 -16.00
N ASN A 215 -1.31 -45.37 -16.66
CA ASN A 215 -0.89 -44.00 -16.29
C ASN A 215 -1.95 -42.95 -16.64
N ARG A 216 -2.77 -43.15 -17.68
CA ARG A 216 -3.86 -42.21 -18.00
C ARG A 216 -4.96 -42.25 -16.94
N MET A 217 -5.41 -43.44 -16.54
CA MET A 217 -6.51 -43.58 -15.58
C MET A 217 -6.12 -43.12 -14.16
N HIS A 218 -4.87 -43.37 -13.73
CA HIS A 218 -4.35 -42.79 -12.48
C HIS A 218 -4.26 -41.26 -12.54
N ASN A 219 -3.83 -40.69 -13.66
CA ASN A 219 -3.83 -39.23 -13.83
C ASN A 219 -5.25 -38.65 -13.84
N PHE A 220 -6.23 -39.32 -14.47
CA PHE A 220 -7.63 -38.90 -14.44
C PHE A 220 -8.22 -38.94 -13.02
N LEU A 221 -8.01 -40.03 -12.27
CA LEU A 221 -8.47 -40.14 -10.88
C LEU A 221 -7.82 -39.09 -9.96
N GLN A 222 -6.54 -38.76 -10.17
CA GLN A 222 -5.88 -37.70 -9.41
C GLN A 222 -6.39 -36.29 -9.76
N ILE A 223 -6.77 -36.07 -11.02
CA ILE A 223 -7.40 -34.80 -11.45
C ILE A 223 -8.80 -34.68 -10.83
N GLU A 224 -9.63 -35.73 -10.92
CA GLU A 224 -10.98 -35.74 -10.31
C GLU A 224 -10.93 -35.56 -8.79
N GLN A 225 -9.98 -36.19 -8.09
CA GLN A 225 -9.80 -36.00 -6.64
C GLN A 225 -9.35 -34.58 -6.28
N LYS A 226 -8.53 -33.93 -7.12
CA LYS A 226 -8.14 -32.52 -6.92
C LYS A 226 -9.31 -31.58 -7.16
N GLU A 227 -10.09 -31.82 -8.21
CA GLU A 227 -11.30 -31.05 -8.53
C GLU A 227 -12.34 -31.18 -7.42
N GLN A 228 -12.57 -32.39 -6.88
CA GLN A 228 -13.48 -32.59 -5.74
C GLN A 228 -13.04 -31.83 -4.49
N LYS A 229 -11.76 -31.91 -4.12
CA LYS A 229 -11.22 -31.15 -2.97
C LYS A 229 -11.34 -29.63 -3.16
N GLN A 230 -11.09 -29.15 -4.37
CA GLN A 230 -11.24 -27.73 -4.69
C GLN A 230 -12.70 -27.28 -4.59
N ASN A 231 -13.64 -28.07 -5.09
CA ASN A 231 -15.08 -27.79 -4.99
C ASN A 231 -15.58 -27.79 -3.54
N GLU A 232 -15.11 -28.72 -2.71
CA GLU A 232 -15.42 -28.76 -1.28
C GLU A 232 -14.90 -27.51 -0.55
N GLN A 233 -13.67 -27.09 -0.85
CA GLN A 233 -13.07 -25.89 -0.28
C GLN A 233 -13.84 -24.62 -0.67
N GLN A 234 -14.23 -24.48 -1.94
CA GLN A 234 -15.04 -23.36 -2.41
C GLN A 234 -16.42 -23.31 -1.75
N ALA A 235 -17.09 -24.47 -1.61
CA ALA A 235 -18.36 -24.56 -0.91
C ALA A 235 -18.24 -24.16 0.58
N ASN A 236 -17.13 -24.53 1.23
CA ASN A 236 -16.86 -24.13 2.61
C ASN A 236 -16.58 -22.61 2.73
N ASN A 237 -15.79 -22.04 1.82
CA ASN A 237 -15.52 -20.60 1.75
C ASN A 237 -16.82 -19.80 1.63
N LYS A 238 -17.69 -20.19 0.68
CA LYS A 238 -19.01 -19.56 0.49
C LYS A 238 -19.85 -19.57 1.76
N LYS A 239 -19.90 -20.70 2.48
CA LYS A 239 -20.62 -20.82 3.75
C LYS A 239 -20.08 -19.87 4.83
N ILE A 240 -18.76 -19.68 4.90
CA ILE A 240 -18.12 -18.72 5.82
C ILE A 240 -18.53 -17.29 5.46
N HIS A 241 -18.49 -16.93 4.18
CA HIS A 241 -18.90 -15.61 3.69
C HIS A 241 -20.37 -15.31 4.03
N GLU A 242 -21.27 -16.26 3.76
CA GLU A 242 -22.69 -16.13 4.09
C GLU A 242 -22.92 -15.91 5.60
N GLN A 243 -22.15 -16.61 6.46
CA GLN A 243 -22.22 -16.41 7.90
C GLN A 243 -21.75 -15.01 8.32
N ASN A 244 -20.67 -14.52 7.73
CA ASN A 244 -20.12 -13.19 8.03
C ASN A 244 -21.09 -12.08 7.60
N VAL A 245 -21.66 -12.18 6.40
CA VAL A 245 -22.69 -11.26 5.92
C VAL A 245 -23.91 -11.24 6.83
N ARG A 246 -24.40 -12.43 7.26
CA ARG A 246 -25.52 -12.50 8.21
C ARG A 246 -25.20 -11.83 9.54
N LYS A 247 -23.98 -12.00 10.06
CA LYS A 247 -23.55 -11.36 11.31
C LYS A 247 -23.51 -9.84 11.18
N LEU A 248 -22.90 -9.31 10.12
CA LEU A 248 -22.81 -7.86 9.88
C LEU A 248 -24.20 -7.23 9.73
N ASN A 249 -25.04 -7.82 8.89
CA ASN A 249 -26.39 -7.29 8.66
C ASN A 249 -27.30 -7.38 9.91
N ALA A 250 -26.98 -8.24 10.88
CA ALA A 250 -27.69 -8.29 12.16
C ALA A 250 -27.31 -7.14 13.12
N MET A 251 -26.18 -6.44 12.91
CA MET A 251 -25.71 -5.37 13.78
C MET A 251 -26.43 -4.03 13.58
N GLN A 252 -27.31 -3.91 12.58
CA GLN A 252 -28.04 -2.66 12.25
C GLN A 252 -27.10 -1.47 12.03
N THR A 253 -26.13 -1.64 11.12
CA THR A 253 -25.12 -0.62 10.82
C THR A 253 -25.66 0.39 9.79
N THR A 254 -24.86 1.42 9.49
CA THR A 254 -25.13 2.44 8.46
C THR A 254 -24.86 1.95 7.03
N TRP A 255 -24.43 0.70 6.88
CA TRP A 255 -24.08 0.05 5.61
C TRP A 255 -24.64 -1.36 5.55
N LYS A 256 -24.68 -1.98 4.36
CA LYS A 256 -25.09 -3.38 4.21
C LYS A 256 -23.93 -4.21 3.70
N ALA A 257 -23.84 -5.42 4.25
CA ALA A 257 -22.88 -6.41 3.84
C ALA A 257 -23.43 -7.26 2.69
N GLY A 258 -22.57 -7.61 1.75
CA GLY A 258 -22.82 -8.52 0.64
C GLY A 258 -21.59 -9.35 0.31
N ILE A 259 -21.77 -10.37 -0.55
CA ILE A 259 -20.67 -11.18 -1.07
C ILE A 259 -20.36 -10.67 -2.46
N SER A 260 -19.16 -10.15 -2.67
CA SER A 260 -18.67 -9.80 -4.01
C SER A 260 -18.35 -11.08 -4.79
N PRO A 261 -18.79 -11.23 -6.06
CA PRO A 261 -18.57 -12.46 -6.85
C PRO A 261 -17.10 -12.89 -6.92
N GLU A 262 -16.18 -11.92 -6.99
CA GLU A 262 -14.74 -12.18 -7.05
C GLU A 262 -14.16 -12.79 -5.77
N PHE A 263 -14.84 -12.61 -4.63
CA PHE A 263 -14.41 -13.04 -3.31
C PHE A 263 -15.15 -14.31 -2.83
N GLU A 264 -16.29 -14.64 -3.44
CA GLU A 264 -17.19 -15.73 -3.02
C GLU A 264 -16.48 -17.08 -2.83
N ASN A 265 -15.54 -17.39 -3.73
CA ASN A 265 -14.82 -18.67 -3.72
C ASN A 265 -13.47 -18.63 -3.01
N LEU A 266 -13.03 -17.44 -2.58
CA LEU A 266 -11.75 -17.24 -1.92
C LEU A 266 -11.88 -17.44 -0.41
N SER A 267 -10.84 -17.99 0.19
CA SER A 267 -10.65 -17.94 1.63
C SER A 267 -10.37 -16.50 2.08
N LEU A 268 -10.61 -16.20 3.35
CA LEU A 268 -10.24 -14.91 3.96
C LEU A 268 -8.75 -14.58 3.81
N VAL A 269 -7.88 -15.59 3.77
CA VAL A 269 -6.43 -15.42 3.56
C VAL A 269 -6.14 -14.98 2.13
N GLU A 270 -6.83 -15.57 1.15
CA GLU A 270 -6.67 -15.21 -0.26
C GLU A 270 -7.21 -13.81 -0.55
N ILE A 271 -8.34 -13.42 0.08
CA ILE A 271 -8.87 -12.06 -0.02
C ILE A 271 -7.86 -11.07 0.57
N ARG A 272 -7.36 -11.33 1.78
CA ARG A 272 -6.35 -10.49 2.44
C ARG A 272 -5.13 -10.23 1.56
N LYS A 273 -4.61 -11.27 0.90
CA LYS A 273 -3.51 -11.10 -0.07
C LYS A 273 -3.88 -10.21 -1.26
N ARG A 274 -5.11 -10.31 -1.77
CA ARG A 274 -5.58 -9.46 -2.87
C ARG A 274 -5.77 -8.00 -2.45
N VAL A 275 -6.28 -7.77 -1.24
CA VAL A 275 -6.61 -6.43 -0.74
C VAL A 275 -5.44 -5.71 -0.08
N GLY A 276 -4.20 -6.17 -0.27
CA GLY A 276 -3.03 -5.48 0.30
C GLY A 276 -2.82 -5.73 1.81
N ILE A 277 -3.29 -6.87 2.33
CA ILE A 277 -3.15 -7.25 3.74
C ILE A 277 -2.33 -8.54 3.80
N ASP A 278 -0.99 -8.49 3.73
CA ASP A 278 -0.20 -9.67 4.13
C ASP A 278 -0.20 -9.85 5.67
N GLN A 279 0.06 -11.10 6.06
CA GLN A 279 -0.21 -11.80 7.32
C GLN A 279 -0.32 -10.99 8.61
N TYR A 280 -1.55 -11.02 9.12
CA TYR A 280 -2.04 -10.59 10.44
C TYR A 280 -0.99 -10.58 11.56
N ASN A 281 -0.75 -9.36 12.03
CA ASN A 281 -0.24 -9.15 13.36
C ASN A 281 -1.29 -9.49 14.42
N LYS A 282 -1.02 -10.46 15.32
CA LYS A 282 -1.72 -10.58 16.62
C LYS A 282 -1.29 -9.42 17.55
N GLY A 283 -1.49 -8.18 17.12
CA GLY A 283 -1.47 -7.00 17.97
C GLY A 283 -2.87 -6.75 18.51
N SER A 284 -3.06 -6.90 19.82
CA SER A 284 -4.31 -6.53 20.48
C SER A 284 -4.48 -5.02 20.45
N PHE A 285 -5.46 -4.53 19.69
CA PHE A 285 -6.10 -3.28 20.04
C PHE A 285 -7.50 -3.62 20.50
N ALA A 286 -7.72 -3.50 21.80
CA ALA A 286 -9.06 -3.40 22.34
C ALA A 286 -9.63 -2.09 21.80
N GLU A 287 -10.46 -2.16 20.76
CA GLU A 287 -11.31 -1.03 20.38
C GLU A 287 -12.29 -0.80 21.53
N GLN A 288 -11.90 0.07 22.45
CA GLN A 288 -12.88 0.78 23.23
C GLN A 288 -13.66 1.64 22.26
N LYS A 289 -15.00 1.47 22.28
CA LYS A 289 -15.94 2.54 21.97
C LYS A 289 -15.68 3.68 22.96
N LYS A 290 -14.61 4.43 22.72
CA LYS A 290 -14.26 5.63 23.46
C LYS A 290 -14.82 6.76 22.61
N GLU A 291 -15.66 7.60 23.20
CA GLU A 291 -15.84 8.95 22.65
C GLU A 291 -14.45 9.49 22.33
N LEU A 292 -14.20 9.83 21.06
CA LEU A 292 -12.99 10.51 20.59
C LEU A 292 -12.85 11.84 21.35
N LYS A 293 -12.28 11.79 22.55
CA LYS A 293 -11.80 12.95 23.29
C LYS A 293 -10.29 12.87 23.25
N GLY A 294 -9.70 13.57 22.29
CA GLY A 294 -8.25 13.76 22.21
C GLY A 294 -7.60 13.49 20.85
N LEU A 295 -8.26 13.74 19.72
CA LEU A 295 -7.50 14.27 18.57
C LEU A 295 -7.05 15.68 18.96
N ASN A 296 -5.90 16.16 18.47
CA ASN A 296 -5.35 17.50 18.71
C ASN A 296 -6.44 18.57 18.52
N LEU A 297 -7.16 18.89 19.61
CA LEU A 297 -8.37 19.71 19.63
C LEU A 297 -8.09 21.14 19.14
N ILE A 298 -6.82 21.54 19.06
CA ILE A 298 -6.41 22.89 18.69
C ILE A 298 -6.36 23.06 17.16
N GLU A 299 -5.89 22.08 16.39
CA GLU A 299 -5.87 22.17 14.91
C GLU A 299 -7.17 21.72 14.26
N THR A 300 -7.81 20.66 14.79
CA THR A 300 -9.17 20.29 14.36
C THR A 300 -10.17 21.42 14.65
N SER A 301 -10.02 22.18 15.75
CA SER A 301 -10.90 23.32 16.03
C SER A 301 -10.69 24.53 15.10
N ARG A 302 -9.47 24.74 14.56
CA ARG A 302 -9.19 25.87 13.66
C ARG A 302 -10.00 25.77 12.36
N TYR A 303 -10.14 24.56 11.81
CA TYR A 303 -10.80 24.33 10.53
C TYR A 303 -12.20 23.70 10.65
N ALA A 304 -12.59 23.17 11.81
CA ALA A 304 -13.90 22.52 11.99
C ALA A 304 -15.09 23.39 11.53
N ASN A 305 -15.06 24.69 11.85
CA ASN A 305 -16.14 25.60 11.46
C ASN A 305 -16.14 25.94 9.97
N LEU A 306 -14.99 25.80 9.29
CA LEU A 306 -14.87 26.10 7.86
C LEU A 306 -15.44 24.97 6.99
N VAL A 307 -15.64 23.77 7.53
CA VAL A 307 -16.38 22.70 6.83
C VAL A 307 -17.79 23.18 6.43
N TYR A 308 -18.44 23.98 7.27
CA TYR A 308 -19.79 24.52 7.01
C TYR A 308 -19.82 25.64 5.96
N THR A 309 -18.66 26.10 5.46
CA THR A 309 -18.61 27.04 4.34
C THR A 309 -18.58 26.34 2.98
N LEU A 310 -18.40 25.02 2.96
CA LEU A 310 -18.39 24.18 1.75
C LEU A 310 -19.77 23.55 1.52
N PRO A 311 -20.12 23.14 0.29
CA PRO A 311 -21.40 22.50 0.02
C PRO A 311 -21.54 21.17 0.77
N THR A 312 -22.78 20.81 1.13
CA THR A 312 -23.08 19.55 1.82
C THR A 312 -22.68 18.32 1.01
N GLU A 313 -22.82 18.39 -0.32
CA GLU A 313 -22.49 17.33 -1.27
C GLU A 313 -21.67 17.90 -2.43
N PHE A 314 -20.70 17.13 -2.90
CA PHE A 314 -19.86 17.47 -4.05
C PHE A 314 -19.23 16.20 -4.62
N SER A 315 -19.08 16.11 -5.95
CA SER A 315 -18.52 14.92 -6.60
C SER A 315 -17.90 15.25 -7.96
N TRP A 316 -16.74 14.64 -8.22
CA TRP A 316 -16.08 14.61 -9.54
C TRP A 316 -16.32 13.31 -10.32
N GLU A 317 -17.36 12.54 -9.96
CA GLU A 317 -17.68 11.24 -10.58
C GLU A 317 -17.67 11.26 -12.11
N GLU A 318 -18.08 12.36 -12.74
CA GLU A 318 -18.11 12.51 -14.20
C GLU A 318 -16.72 12.47 -14.88
N TYR A 319 -15.62 12.63 -14.14
CA TYR A 319 -14.24 12.60 -14.65
C TYR A 319 -13.47 11.34 -14.27
N LEU A 320 -14.11 10.39 -13.59
CA LEU A 320 -13.48 9.12 -13.25
C LEU A 320 -13.51 8.15 -14.43
N ASP A 321 -12.50 7.28 -14.49
CA ASP A 321 -12.56 6.08 -15.31
C ASP A 321 -13.33 4.96 -14.61
N GLU A 322 -13.60 3.89 -15.35
CA GLU A 322 -14.11 2.64 -14.78
C GLU A 322 -13.22 2.15 -13.64
N THR A 323 -13.86 1.58 -12.62
CA THR A 323 -13.16 1.16 -11.41
C THR A 323 -12.07 0.13 -11.71
N PRO A 324 -10.79 0.42 -11.37
CA PRO A 324 -9.68 -0.45 -11.68
C PRO A 324 -9.65 -1.73 -10.84
N GLN A 325 -8.86 -2.71 -11.29
CA GLN A 325 -8.68 -4.01 -10.63
C GLN A 325 -7.17 -4.28 -10.42
N GLN A 326 -6.72 -4.20 -9.17
CA GLN A 326 -5.32 -4.46 -8.80
C GLN A 326 -4.96 -5.96 -8.77
N GLY A 327 -5.97 -6.84 -8.66
CA GLY A 327 -5.76 -8.28 -8.59
C GLY A 327 -4.96 -8.70 -7.36
N THR A 328 -3.87 -9.45 -7.57
CA THR A 328 -2.96 -9.91 -6.48
C THR A 328 -1.75 -9.00 -6.27
N CYS A 329 -1.63 -7.93 -7.04
CA CYS A 329 -0.54 -6.96 -6.94
C CYS A 329 -0.90 -5.93 -5.84
N GLY A 330 0.06 -5.61 -4.96
CA GLY A 330 -0.06 -4.55 -3.96
C GLY A 330 0.11 -3.16 -4.56
N SER A 331 -0.63 -2.84 -5.63
CA SER A 331 -0.47 -1.63 -6.45
C SER A 331 -1.50 -0.53 -6.17
N CYS A 332 -2.21 -0.60 -5.04
CA CYS A 332 -3.24 0.37 -4.68
C CYS A 332 -2.73 1.82 -4.67
N TYR A 333 -1.50 2.05 -4.19
CA TYR A 333 -0.85 3.37 -4.22
C TYR A 333 -0.66 3.91 -5.64
N ALA A 334 -0.18 3.07 -6.56
CA ALA A 334 0.04 3.45 -7.96
C ALA A 334 -1.30 3.71 -8.66
N ILE A 335 -2.27 2.82 -8.49
CA ILE A 335 -3.60 2.93 -9.10
C ILE A 335 -4.34 4.19 -8.59
N ALA A 336 -4.36 4.43 -7.28
CA ALA A 336 -5.02 5.60 -6.72
C ALA A 336 -4.39 6.89 -7.25
N THR A 337 -3.06 6.94 -7.34
CA THR A 337 -2.32 8.13 -7.81
C THR A 337 -2.50 8.36 -9.30
N THR A 338 -2.40 7.33 -10.14
CA THR A 338 -2.64 7.47 -11.59
C THR A 338 -4.08 7.81 -11.90
N SER A 339 -5.05 7.31 -11.12
CA SER A 339 -6.47 7.68 -11.25
C SER A 339 -6.73 9.13 -10.83
N MET A 340 -6.07 9.61 -9.76
CA MET A 340 -6.07 11.02 -9.37
C MET A 340 -5.54 11.89 -10.51
N ILE A 341 -4.34 11.59 -11.01
CA ILE A 341 -3.67 12.36 -12.06
C ILE A 341 -4.51 12.37 -13.35
N THR A 342 -5.04 11.22 -13.75
CA THR A 342 -5.92 11.08 -14.90
C THR A 342 -7.16 11.97 -14.75
N SER A 343 -7.85 11.89 -13.61
CA SER A 343 -9.04 12.71 -13.34
C SER A 343 -8.70 14.21 -13.36
N ARG A 344 -7.59 14.61 -12.74
CA ARG A 344 -7.12 16.01 -12.73
C ARG A 344 -6.76 16.52 -14.11
N ILE A 345 -6.19 15.69 -14.98
CA ILE A 345 -5.93 16.04 -16.39
C ILE A 345 -7.25 16.25 -17.14
N LYS A 346 -8.22 15.36 -16.97
CA LYS A 346 -9.55 15.48 -17.59
C LYS A 346 -10.28 16.73 -17.13
N ILE A 347 -10.18 17.09 -15.85
CA ILE A 347 -10.78 18.31 -15.28
C ILE A 347 -10.07 19.57 -15.83
N LYS A 348 -8.74 19.65 -15.65
CA LYS A 348 -7.96 20.89 -15.92
C LYS A 348 -7.77 21.15 -17.41
N PHE A 349 -7.51 20.12 -18.21
CA PHE A 349 -7.15 20.24 -19.62
C PHE A 349 -8.23 19.76 -20.58
N GLN A 350 -9.34 19.21 -20.08
CA GLN A 350 -10.43 18.66 -20.89
C GLN A 350 -9.97 17.53 -21.83
N ASP A 351 -8.87 16.86 -21.48
CA ASP A 351 -8.28 15.76 -22.24
C ASP A 351 -8.87 14.43 -21.80
N LYS A 352 -10.09 14.15 -22.28
CA LYS A 352 -10.91 13.00 -21.85
C LYS A 352 -10.32 11.64 -22.23
N ASP A 353 -9.46 11.60 -23.24
CA ASP A 353 -8.88 10.36 -23.76
C ASP A 353 -7.54 9.99 -23.09
N PHE A 354 -6.98 10.88 -22.27
CA PHE A 354 -5.73 10.62 -21.56
C PHE A 354 -5.96 9.70 -20.37
N LYS A 355 -5.07 8.72 -20.19
CA LYS A 355 -5.02 7.86 -19.00
C LYS A 355 -3.57 7.64 -18.59
N ALA A 356 -3.21 8.02 -17.36
CA ALA A 356 -1.86 7.83 -16.85
C ALA A 356 -1.53 6.34 -16.69
N SER A 357 -0.36 5.92 -17.15
CA SER A 357 0.08 4.52 -17.10
C SER A 357 0.44 4.08 -15.67
N THR A 358 -0.40 3.22 -15.09
CA THR A 358 -0.09 2.55 -13.81
C THR A 358 1.10 1.61 -13.95
N ASP A 359 1.22 0.90 -15.08
CA ASP A 359 2.33 -0.02 -15.29
C ASP A 359 3.68 0.72 -15.36
N PHE A 360 3.72 1.91 -15.97
CA PHE A 360 4.92 2.74 -15.95
C PHE A 360 5.33 3.12 -14.52
N ALA A 361 4.37 3.50 -13.67
CA ALA A 361 4.61 3.79 -12.26
C ALA A 361 5.04 2.55 -11.45
N LEU A 362 4.59 1.35 -11.83
CA LEU A 362 4.95 0.11 -11.13
C LEU A 362 6.30 -0.48 -11.56
N GLU A 363 6.62 -0.41 -12.84
CA GLU A 363 7.78 -1.09 -13.42
C GLU A 363 9.03 -0.20 -13.48
N CYS A 364 8.88 1.13 -13.58
CA CYS A 364 10.02 2.05 -13.76
C CYS A 364 10.34 2.91 -12.53
N ASN A 365 9.47 2.97 -11.53
CA ASN A 365 9.66 3.80 -10.36
C ASN A 365 10.61 3.14 -9.34
N SER A 366 11.82 3.70 -9.18
CA SER A 366 12.80 3.24 -8.18
C SER A 366 12.52 3.74 -6.76
N TYR A 367 11.53 4.62 -6.56
CA TYR A 367 11.08 5.04 -5.23
C TYR A 367 10.05 4.10 -4.60
N SER A 368 9.65 3.03 -5.30
CA SER A 368 8.57 2.15 -4.82
C SER A 368 8.85 0.71 -5.19
N GLN A 369 8.18 -0.21 -4.49
CA GLN A 369 8.49 -1.64 -4.54
C GLN A 369 7.56 -2.40 -5.50
N GLY A 370 6.98 -1.70 -6.48
CA GLY A 370 6.11 -2.28 -7.50
C GLY A 370 4.88 -2.95 -6.90
N CYS A 371 4.70 -4.25 -7.15
CA CYS A 371 3.61 -5.03 -6.53
C CYS A 371 3.78 -5.32 -5.04
N ASN A 372 4.92 -4.95 -4.46
CA ASN A 372 5.20 -5.08 -3.05
C ASN A 372 4.95 -3.77 -2.29
N GLY A 373 4.09 -2.88 -2.78
CA GLY A 373 3.75 -1.64 -2.06
C GLY A 373 4.56 -0.42 -2.47
N GLY A 374 4.29 0.69 -1.79
CA GLY A 374 4.71 2.04 -2.14
C GLY A 374 3.69 3.12 -1.73
N PHE A 375 4.01 4.39 -2.04
CA PHE A 375 3.26 5.56 -1.58
C PHE A 375 2.87 6.47 -2.74
N GLY A 376 1.64 7.01 -2.72
CA GLY A 376 1.17 7.94 -3.76
C GLY A 376 2.02 9.21 -3.87
N TYR A 377 2.55 9.67 -2.73
CA TYR A 377 3.58 10.71 -2.65
C TYR A 377 4.79 10.42 -3.56
N LEU A 378 5.33 9.19 -3.53
CA LEU A 378 6.51 8.80 -4.29
C LEU A 378 6.21 8.55 -5.77
N VAL A 379 4.99 8.14 -6.12
CA VAL A 379 4.52 8.10 -7.51
C VAL A 379 4.41 9.52 -8.09
N SER A 380 3.92 10.47 -7.29
CA SER A 380 3.85 11.88 -7.70
C SER A 380 5.23 12.50 -7.85
N LYS A 381 6.18 12.17 -6.96
CA LYS A 381 7.61 12.50 -7.10
C LYS A 381 8.17 11.96 -8.41
N PHE A 382 7.98 10.67 -8.69
CA PHE A 382 8.44 10.05 -9.93
C PHE A 382 7.91 10.77 -11.18
N PHE A 383 6.62 11.13 -11.20
CA PHE A 383 6.03 11.88 -12.32
C PHE A 383 6.37 13.37 -12.36
N ASN A 384 6.91 13.93 -11.27
CA ASN A 384 7.45 15.29 -11.27
C ASN A 384 8.78 15.34 -12.02
N GLU A 385 9.61 14.32 -11.83
CA GLU A 385 10.94 14.22 -12.42
C GLU A 385 10.88 13.67 -13.85
N TYR A 386 10.21 12.55 -14.06
CA TYR A 386 10.27 11.85 -15.35
C TYR A 386 9.09 12.17 -16.27
N GLY A 387 8.04 12.79 -15.74
CA GLY A 387 6.81 13.09 -16.46
C GLY A 387 5.81 11.94 -16.49
N ILE A 388 4.62 12.20 -17.03
CA ILE A 388 3.49 11.27 -17.04
C ILE A 388 3.35 10.66 -18.44
N ILE A 389 3.33 9.33 -18.50
CA ILE A 389 3.14 8.56 -19.73
C ILE A 389 1.68 8.11 -19.85
N ASP A 390 1.12 8.26 -21.04
CA ASP A 390 -0.19 7.72 -21.40
C ASP A 390 -0.10 6.18 -21.43
N GLU A 391 -1.11 5.49 -20.88
CA GLU A 391 -1.17 4.02 -20.83
C GLU A 391 -0.91 3.37 -22.19
N LYS A 392 -1.44 3.96 -23.28
CA LYS A 392 -1.26 3.41 -24.63
C LYS A 392 0.17 3.53 -25.18
N ASP A 393 0.99 4.38 -24.56
CA ASP A 393 2.36 4.70 -24.98
C ASP A 393 3.41 3.91 -24.17
N TYR A 394 2.96 3.05 -23.24
CA TYR A 394 3.81 2.20 -22.42
C TYR A 394 3.63 0.72 -22.78
N GLN A 395 4.73 0.03 -23.09
CA GLN A 395 4.74 -1.42 -23.32
C GLN A 395 5.44 -2.11 -22.15
N THR A 396 4.68 -2.92 -21.41
CA THR A 396 5.16 -3.62 -20.21
C THR A 396 6.27 -4.63 -20.52
N ASN A 397 7.11 -4.91 -19.53
CA ASN A 397 8.21 -5.87 -19.66
C ASN A 397 8.36 -6.78 -18.43
N GLU A 398 7.36 -7.62 -18.21
CA GLU A 398 7.31 -8.73 -17.24
C GLU A 398 8.07 -8.47 -15.91
N GLY A 399 7.76 -7.35 -15.25
CA GLY A 399 8.32 -7.02 -13.92
C GLY A 399 9.62 -6.22 -13.93
N SER A 400 9.97 -5.62 -15.06
CA SER A 400 11.05 -4.64 -15.19
C SER A 400 10.60 -3.47 -16.05
N CYS A 401 11.26 -2.31 -15.92
CA CYS A 401 10.90 -1.13 -16.70
C CYS A 401 10.82 -1.41 -18.20
N GLY A 402 9.60 -1.32 -18.74
CA GLY A 402 9.25 -1.52 -20.13
C GLY A 402 9.62 -0.38 -21.07
N LYS A 403 9.14 -0.48 -22.31
CA LYS A 403 9.47 0.46 -23.39
C LYS A 403 8.47 1.62 -23.43
N ILE A 404 9.00 2.82 -23.58
CA ILE A 404 8.23 4.06 -23.73
C ILE A 404 8.27 4.47 -25.21
N GLU A 405 7.10 4.52 -25.86
CA GLU A 405 6.98 4.86 -27.29
C GLU A 405 6.40 6.26 -27.54
N GLY A 406 5.76 6.84 -26.52
CA GLY A 406 5.14 8.17 -26.59
C GLY A 406 6.04 9.31 -26.14
N LYS A 407 5.50 10.53 -26.28
CA LYS A 407 6.11 11.74 -25.73
C LYS A 407 5.43 12.10 -24.43
N VAL A 408 6.21 12.63 -23.49
CA VAL A 408 5.66 13.23 -22.28
C VAL A 408 4.88 14.49 -22.68
N LYS A 409 3.58 14.49 -22.41
CA LYS A 409 2.67 15.63 -22.63
C LYS A 409 2.37 16.40 -21.34
N TYR A 410 2.40 15.70 -20.22
CA TYR A 410 2.07 16.22 -18.91
C TYR A 410 3.16 15.85 -17.91
N LYS A 411 3.34 16.68 -16.88
CA LYS A 411 4.13 16.33 -15.70
C LYS A 411 3.44 16.79 -14.43
N VAL A 412 3.84 16.20 -13.31
CA VAL A 412 3.48 16.77 -11.99
C VAL A 412 4.34 18.01 -11.77
N ALA A 413 3.72 19.16 -11.49
CA ALA A 413 4.42 20.40 -11.16
C ALA A 413 4.75 20.50 -9.67
N SER A 414 3.81 20.09 -8.83
CA SER A 414 3.97 20.06 -7.37
C SER A 414 3.14 18.93 -6.79
N TYR A 415 3.61 18.35 -5.69
CA TYR A 415 2.91 17.31 -4.95
C TYR A 415 3.23 17.46 -3.46
N ASP A 416 2.31 17.05 -2.61
CA ASP A 416 2.50 17.07 -1.16
C ASP A 416 1.40 16.26 -0.45
N TYR A 417 1.58 16.07 0.87
CA TYR A 417 0.47 15.78 1.75
C TYR A 417 -0.40 17.03 1.96
N ILE A 418 -1.72 16.84 1.95
CA ILE A 418 -2.69 17.88 2.27
C ILE A 418 -2.45 18.32 3.72
N GLY A 419 -2.23 19.61 3.92
CA GLY A 419 -1.77 20.16 5.20
C GLY A 419 -0.26 20.41 5.28
N GLY A 420 0.48 20.07 4.23
CA GLY A 420 1.90 20.41 4.03
C GLY A 420 2.90 19.40 4.59
N PHE A 421 2.45 18.41 5.35
CA PHE A 421 3.25 17.28 5.83
C PHE A 421 2.37 16.12 6.29
N TYR A 422 2.95 14.93 6.36
CA TYR A 422 2.30 13.70 6.80
C TYR A 422 1.63 13.84 8.17
N GLY A 423 0.36 13.44 8.26
CA GLY A 423 -0.43 13.48 9.49
C GLY A 423 -1.05 14.84 9.83
N ASN A 424 -0.90 15.87 8.97
CA ASN A 424 -1.51 17.19 9.18
C ASN A 424 -2.81 17.43 8.38
N SER A 425 -3.28 16.43 7.64
CA SER A 425 -4.52 16.56 6.89
C SER A 425 -5.73 16.68 7.82
N THR A 426 -6.75 17.43 7.38
CA THR A 426 -8.01 17.59 8.11
C THR A 426 -9.18 17.45 7.15
N GLU A 427 -10.37 17.14 7.67
CA GLU A 427 -11.62 17.09 6.90
C GLU A 427 -11.76 18.29 5.95
N TYR A 428 -11.63 19.51 6.48
CA TYR A 428 -11.76 20.73 5.69
C TYR A 428 -10.70 20.85 4.59
N LEU A 429 -9.43 20.59 4.89
CA LEU A 429 -8.36 20.72 3.91
C LEU A 429 -8.51 19.72 2.77
N ILE A 430 -8.94 18.50 3.08
CA ILE A 430 -9.25 17.47 2.07
C ILE A 430 -10.43 17.92 1.20
N MET A 431 -11.55 18.36 1.80
CA MET A 431 -12.71 18.85 1.04
C MET A 431 -12.33 20.02 0.13
N LYS A 432 -11.53 20.96 0.65
CA LYS A 432 -11.09 22.14 -0.09
C LYS A 432 -10.23 21.76 -1.29
N GLU A 433 -9.24 20.88 -1.10
CA GLU A 433 -8.38 20.39 -2.18
C GLU A 433 -9.20 19.66 -3.26
N ILE A 434 -10.14 18.80 -2.85
CA ILE A 434 -11.01 18.11 -3.80
C ILE A 434 -11.84 19.11 -4.61
N MET A 435 -12.46 20.10 -3.95
CA MET A 435 -13.31 21.09 -4.61
C MET A 435 -12.55 21.95 -5.62
N GLU A 436 -11.35 22.40 -5.25
CA GLU A 436 -10.58 23.37 -6.02
C GLU A 436 -9.77 22.69 -7.14
N ASN A 437 -9.23 21.49 -6.89
CA ASN A 437 -8.18 20.91 -7.73
C ASN A 437 -8.47 19.50 -8.27
N GLY A 438 -9.59 18.87 -7.89
CA GLY A 438 -9.94 17.53 -8.33
C GLY A 438 -9.65 16.44 -7.28
N PRO A 439 -9.96 15.17 -7.58
CA PRO A 439 -9.78 14.04 -6.66
C PRO A 439 -8.39 13.98 -5.99
N VAL A 440 -8.31 13.33 -4.84
CA VAL A 440 -7.08 13.16 -4.02
C VAL A 440 -6.88 11.70 -3.66
N VAL A 441 -5.65 11.32 -3.31
CA VAL A 441 -5.37 9.99 -2.76
C VAL A 441 -5.55 10.04 -1.25
N LEU A 442 -6.29 9.08 -0.70
CA LEU A 442 -6.37 8.83 0.75
C LEU A 442 -5.87 7.42 1.04
N SER A 443 -5.33 7.21 2.24
CA SER A 443 -4.95 5.87 2.70
C SER A 443 -5.65 5.50 3.98
N LEU A 444 -6.11 4.25 4.06
CA LEU A 444 -6.84 3.73 5.20
C LEU A 444 -6.24 2.41 5.71
N LYS A 445 -6.64 2.05 6.94
CA LYS A 445 -6.49 0.71 7.49
C LYS A 445 -7.69 -0.15 7.11
N VAL A 446 -7.48 -1.08 6.19
CA VAL A 446 -8.53 -2.05 5.83
C VAL A 446 -8.79 -3.00 7.00
N SER A 447 -10.06 -3.06 7.38
CA SER A 447 -10.57 -4.04 8.34
C SER A 447 -11.23 -5.21 7.62
N GLY A 448 -11.27 -6.38 8.26
CA GLY A 448 -11.79 -7.59 7.62
C GLY A 448 -13.22 -7.46 7.11
N ASP A 449 -14.05 -6.66 7.77
CA ASP A 449 -15.44 -6.39 7.41
C ASP A 449 -15.61 -5.55 6.14
N LEU A 450 -14.65 -4.69 5.78
CA LEU A 450 -14.67 -3.93 4.52
C LEU A 450 -14.72 -4.86 3.30
N ASN A 451 -14.14 -6.06 3.40
CA ASN A 451 -14.22 -7.06 2.33
C ASN A 451 -15.65 -7.42 1.93
N TYR A 452 -16.62 -7.18 2.81
CA TYR A 452 -18.03 -7.49 2.62
C TYR A 452 -18.88 -6.24 2.37
N TYR A 453 -18.29 -5.06 2.23
CA TYR A 453 -19.05 -3.86 1.93
C TYR A 453 -19.86 -4.05 0.64
N LYS A 454 -21.13 -3.63 0.68
CA LYS A 454 -21.99 -3.60 -0.52
C LYS A 454 -22.57 -2.23 -0.81
N GLU A 455 -23.12 -1.54 0.19
CA GLU A 455 -23.75 -0.22 0.01
C GLU A 455 -23.89 0.51 1.36
N GLY A 456 -24.17 1.81 1.33
CA GLY A 456 -24.37 2.66 2.50
C GLY A 456 -23.07 3.27 3.04
N VAL A 457 -23.12 3.93 4.20
CA VAL A 457 -21.97 4.64 4.77
C VAL A 457 -21.17 3.68 5.66
N TYR A 458 -19.99 3.26 5.20
CA TYR A 458 -19.14 2.31 5.92
C TYR A 458 -18.61 2.89 7.22
N GLN A 459 -18.65 2.05 8.25
CA GLN A 459 -18.00 2.20 9.54
C GLN A 459 -17.48 0.83 9.93
N SER A 460 -16.22 0.76 10.36
CA SER A 460 -15.59 -0.50 10.74
C SER A 460 -16.09 -1.03 12.07
N PHE A 461 -16.24 -2.35 12.13
CA PHE A 461 -16.47 -3.17 13.31
C PHE A 461 -15.30 -4.17 13.51
N GLY A 462 -14.20 -3.97 12.79
CA GLY A 462 -12.96 -4.74 12.91
C GLY A 462 -12.98 -6.12 12.23
N ASP A 463 -11.96 -6.93 12.53
CA ASP A 463 -11.87 -8.30 12.02
C ASP A 463 -12.85 -9.25 12.74
N PHE A 464 -13.51 -10.13 11.99
CA PHE A 464 -14.52 -11.11 12.44
C PHE A 464 -14.12 -12.08 13.57
N ASN A 465 -12.89 -11.99 14.07
CA ASN A 465 -12.38 -12.74 15.23
C ASN A 465 -12.26 -11.90 16.52
N ILE A 466 -12.73 -10.65 16.54
CA ILE A 466 -12.57 -9.72 17.68
C ILE A 466 -13.88 -9.56 18.49
N PHE A 467 -14.61 -10.66 18.72
CA PHE A 467 -15.63 -10.72 19.80
C PHE A 467 -15.06 -11.26 21.13
N GLN A 468 -13.75 -11.19 21.32
CA GLN A 468 -13.13 -11.38 22.62
C GLN A 468 -12.50 -10.07 23.09
N PRO A 469 -13.04 -9.43 24.15
CA PRO A 469 -12.41 -8.27 24.74
C PRO A 469 -11.07 -8.72 25.35
N LYS A 470 -9.95 -8.30 24.78
CA LYS A 470 -8.65 -8.40 25.44
C LYS A 470 -8.34 -7.11 26.18
N LYS A 471 -7.60 -7.25 27.28
CA LYS A 471 -7.23 -6.17 28.20
C LYS A 471 -6.43 -5.08 27.48
N LYS A 472 -6.64 -3.84 27.92
CA LYS A 472 -5.76 -2.69 27.68
C LYS A 472 -4.33 -3.05 28.00
N GLU A 473 -3.44 -2.93 27.02
CA GLU A 473 -2.06 -2.54 27.28
C GLU A 473 -1.98 -1.04 27.04
N ASN A 474 -1.45 -0.31 28.03
CA ASN A 474 -1.14 1.10 27.89
C ASN A 474 0.15 1.20 27.06
N SER A 475 0.06 1.64 25.80
CA SER A 475 1.22 2.14 25.08
C SER A 475 1.41 3.61 25.41
N ASP A 476 2.20 3.90 26.44
CA ASP A 476 2.65 5.25 26.81
C ASP A 476 3.65 5.85 25.77
N ASN A 477 3.61 5.38 24.51
CA ASN A 477 4.57 5.67 23.45
C ASN A 477 3.93 5.90 22.07
N GLU A 478 2.62 6.16 21.98
CA GLU A 478 1.97 6.48 20.71
C GLU A 478 2.52 7.82 20.16
N ASP A 479 3.16 7.76 18.99
CA ASP A 479 3.39 8.94 18.18
C ASP A 479 2.02 9.47 17.74
N GLU A 480 1.73 10.74 18.01
CA GLU A 480 0.42 11.32 17.71
C GLU A 480 0.14 11.32 16.18
N ILE A 481 1.20 11.39 15.36
CA ILE A 481 1.14 11.62 13.91
C ILE A 481 1.05 10.31 13.12
N TRP A 482 1.83 9.30 13.49
CA TRP A 482 1.82 8.03 12.76
C TRP A 482 0.53 7.24 13.04
N LYS A 483 -0.07 6.69 11.98
CA LYS A 483 -1.23 5.79 12.07
C LYS A 483 -0.97 4.54 11.24
N PRO A 484 -1.45 3.36 11.65
CA PRO A 484 -1.39 2.18 10.79
C PRO A 484 -2.29 2.36 9.57
N LEU A 485 -1.73 2.19 8.37
CA LEU A 485 -2.39 2.27 7.06
C LEU A 485 -1.88 1.11 6.19
N ASN A 486 -2.69 0.60 5.27
CA ASN A 486 -2.28 -0.50 4.38
C ASN A 486 -2.96 -0.51 3.00
N HIS A 487 -3.80 0.47 2.69
CA HIS A 487 -4.47 0.55 1.40
C HIS A 487 -4.71 1.98 0.98
N SER A 488 -4.43 2.30 -0.28
CA SER A 488 -4.63 3.62 -0.86
C SER A 488 -5.79 3.60 -1.85
N VAL A 489 -6.59 4.66 -1.82
CA VAL A 489 -7.85 4.78 -2.56
C VAL A 489 -8.02 6.20 -3.10
N LEU A 490 -8.85 6.35 -4.12
CA LEU A 490 -9.14 7.66 -4.71
C LEU A 490 -10.37 8.27 -4.04
N CYS A 491 -10.24 9.46 -3.44
CA CYS A 491 -11.36 10.23 -2.92
C CYS A 491 -11.76 11.32 -3.91
N TYR A 492 -12.99 11.24 -4.42
CA TYR A 492 -13.47 12.11 -5.50
C TYR A 492 -14.61 13.05 -5.10
N GLY A 493 -15.06 12.98 -3.85
CA GLY A 493 -16.17 13.79 -3.38
C GLY A 493 -16.60 13.46 -1.96
N TRP A 494 -17.73 14.04 -1.54
CA TRP A 494 -18.34 13.82 -0.24
C TRP A 494 -19.84 14.05 -0.29
N GLY A 495 -20.52 13.63 0.77
CA GLY A 495 -21.93 13.94 0.98
C GLY A 495 -22.40 13.70 2.40
N GLU A 496 -23.71 13.64 2.55
CA GLU A 496 -24.39 13.31 3.81
C GLU A 496 -25.62 12.44 3.53
N GLU A 497 -25.76 11.34 4.27
CA GLU A 497 -26.90 10.43 4.14
C GLU A 497 -27.41 10.05 5.53
N ASN A 498 -28.69 10.32 5.80
CA ASN A 498 -29.34 10.03 7.09
C ASN A 498 -28.58 10.59 8.32
N GLY A 499 -28.01 11.80 8.17
CA GLY A 499 -27.22 12.47 9.22
C GLY A 499 -25.76 11.98 9.34
N ASN A 500 -25.33 11.06 8.47
CA ASN A 500 -23.94 10.59 8.42
C ASN A 500 -23.21 11.25 7.26
N LYS A 501 -22.21 12.08 7.59
CA LYS A 501 -21.26 12.62 6.61
C LYS A 501 -20.39 11.50 6.08
N TYR A 502 -20.12 11.49 4.78
CA TYR A 502 -19.25 10.50 4.15
C TYR A 502 -18.31 11.09 3.11
N TRP A 503 -17.21 10.38 2.86
CA TRP A 503 -16.36 10.49 1.68
C TRP A 503 -16.87 9.56 0.59
N LEU A 504 -16.74 9.99 -0.68
CA LEU A 504 -16.97 9.17 -1.86
C LEU A 504 -15.62 8.62 -2.34
N ILE A 505 -15.48 7.30 -2.31
CA ILE A 505 -14.21 6.62 -2.58
C ILE A 505 -14.35 5.67 -3.76
N GLN A 506 -13.43 5.77 -4.73
CA GLN A 506 -13.22 4.76 -5.75
C GLN A 506 -12.10 3.83 -5.29
N ASN A 507 -12.43 2.54 -5.22
CA ASN A 507 -11.49 1.49 -4.82
C ASN A 507 -10.75 0.92 -6.04
N SER A 508 -9.89 -0.07 -5.83
CA SER A 508 -9.11 -0.75 -6.87
C SER A 508 -9.34 -2.26 -6.88
N TRP A 509 -10.50 -2.72 -6.44
CA TRP A 509 -10.87 -4.15 -6.33
C TRP A 509 -11.92 -4.56 -7.37
N GLY A 510 -12.02 -3.82 -8.48
CA GLY A 510 -12.94 -4.10 -9.58
C GLY A 510 -14.38 -3.62 -9.34
N ALA A 511 -15.11 -3.43 -10.43
CA ALA A 511 -16.48 -2.91 -10.42
C ALA A 511 -17.51 -3.84 -9.73
N GLU A 512 -17.22 -5.15 -9.62
CA GLU A 512 -18.13 -6.11 -8.98
C GLU A 512 -18.09 -6.05 -7.44
N TRP A 513 -17.07 -5.39 -6.88
CA TRP A 513 -16.95 -5.17 -5.45
C TRP A 513 -17.75 -3.95 -5.00
N GLY A 514 -18.37 -3.97 -3.81
CA GLY A 514 -19.05 -2.80 -3.27
C GLY A 514 -20.19 -2.26 -4.13
N ASP A 515 -20.25 -0.94 -4.24
CA ASP A 515 -21.20 -0.20 -5.08
C ASP A 515 -20.50 0.20 -6.39
N ASN A 516 -20.50 -0.70 -7.37
CA ASN A 516 -19.80 -0.53 -8.66
C ASN A 516 -18.29 -0.25 -8.52
N GLY A 517 -17.66 -0.90 -7.54
CA GLY A 517 -16.25 -0.71 -7.18
C GLY A 517 -15.99 0.50 -6.28
N ASN A 518 -17.03 1.27 -5.95
CA ASN A 518 -16.95 2.42 -5.07
C ASN A 518 -17.50 2.08 -3.67
N PHE A 519 -17.21 2.95 -2.71
CA PHE A 519 -17.82 2.91 -1.39
C PHE A 519 -17.91 4.29 -0.75
N LYS A 520 -18.84 4.42 0.21
CA LYS A 520 -18.92 5.57 1.11
C LYS A 520 -18.31 5.19 2.45
N ILE A 521 -17.54 6.08 3.06
CA ILE A 521 -16.96 5.88 4.41
C ILE A 521 -17.17 7.13 5.27
N LEU A 522 -17.37 6.96 6.57
CA LEU A 522 -17.59 8.07 7.51
C LEU A 522 -16.52 9.16 7.38
N ARG A 523 -16.98 10.41 7.32
CA ARG A 523 -16.17 11.62 7.20
C ARG A 523 -16.21 12.47 8.47
N GLY A 524 -15.08 13.10 8.79
CA GLY A 524 -14.87 14.00 9.94
C GLY A 524 -14.58 13.28 11.25
N GLN A 525 -14.33 11.97 11.20
CA GLN A 525 -14.03 11.14 12.37
C GLN A 525 -12.73 10.34 12.21
N ASN A 526 -11.99 10.57 11.12
CA ASN A 526 -10.81 9.79 10.75
C ASN A 526 -11.07 8.27 10.79
N GLU A 527 -12.23 7.83 10.31
CA GLU A 527 -12.64 6.41 10.27
C GLU A 527 -11.58 5.60 9.52
N CYS A 528 -11.15 4.48 10.11
CA CYS A 528 -10.04 3.68 9.57
C CYS A 528 -8.75 4.48 9.30
N ASN A 529 -8.52 5.59 10.01
CA ASN A 529 -7.40 6.52 9.81
C ASN A 529 -7.35 7.20 8.42
N ILE A 530 -8.46 7.20 7.66
CA ILE A 530 -8.49 7.64 6.25
C ILE A 530 -8.13 9.12 6.03
N GLU A 531 -8.25 9.95 7.05
CA GLU A 531 -7.99 11.39 6.99
C GLU A 531 -6.58 11.74 7.47
N ASN A 532 -5.73 10.75 7.79
CA ASN A 532 -4.36 10.96 8.31
C ASN A 532 -3.30 11.10 7.22
N MET A 533 -3.47 10.41 6.11
CA MET A 533 -2.56 10.44 4.97
C MET A 533 -3.37 10.71 3.71
N ALA A 534 -3.38 11.98 3.33
CA ALA A 534 -4.04 12.48 2.15
C ALA A 534 -3.01 13.21 1.29
N ASP A 535 -2.80 12.78 0.05
CA ASP A 535 -1.83 13.38 -0.87
C ASP A 535 -2.49 13.89 -2.16
N PHE A 536 -1.86 14.91 -2.74
CA PHE A 536 -2.29 15.54 -3.98
C PHE A 536 -1.12 15.71 -4.95
N ALA A 537 -1.45 15.82 -6.23
CA ALA A 537 -0.52 16.22 -7.28
C ALA A 537 -1.15 17.29 -8.20
N GLU A 538 -0.46 18.40 -8.41
CA GLU A 538 -0.79 19.37 -9.45
C GLU A 538 -0.16 18.96 -10.78
N VAL A 539 -0.96 18.90 -11.83
CA VAL A 539 -0.50 18.54 -13.18
C VAL A 539 -0.40 19.78 -14.07
N VAL A 540 0.63 19.83 -14.91
CA VAL A 540 0.86 20.87 -15.94
C VAL A 540 1.13 20.24 -17.31
N LEU A 541 0.80 20.97 -18.37
CA LEU A 541 1.18 20.65 -19.75
C LEU A 541 2.61 21.15 -20.01
N ILE A 542 3.42 20.39 -20.75
CA ILE A 542 4.80 20.72 -21.08
C ILE A 542 5.06 20.84 -22.57
#